data_AF-A0A0G4E4W2-F1
#
_entry.id   AF-A0A0G4E4W2-F1
#
_cell.length_a   1.000
_cell.length_b   1.000
_cell.length_c   1.000
_cell.angle_alpha   90.00
_cell.angle_beta   90.00
_cell.angle_gamma   90.00
#
_symmetry.space_group_name_H-M   'P 1'
#
loop_
_entity.id
_entity.type
_entity.pdbx_description
1 polymer ?
#
loop_
_entity_poly.entity_id
_entity_poly.type
_entity_poly.pdbx_seq_one_letter_code
_entity_poly.pdbx_strand_id
1 'polypeptide(L)'
;MEDDRAVELYAEFRRNYRDKRVATIVSSPDISGGVTMPAMTLMIYYQTVADTLRELSNSTNDFRRWINMLAAWAPIYDVCDQEEKLSLLCDHISPFSALALGAPQALRGRTLFAAATACGHANYQLSPTISSLQWNGSRHLTMLIASRIGQPWVNWRRLAPILGELGHGSIAEETDDYRNQREHGHPRNVGMGLTAFVSVTDHAEGRTLGLGSKDAIPLATVIGVAVEQHALAVRAYEALCDLALEQFEALMALAR
;
A
#
# COMPACT_ATOMS: atom_id res chain seq x y z
N MET A 1 -9.05 35.56 17.99
CA MET A 1 -9.16 34.68 19.17
C MET A 1 -8.24 33.53 18.85
N GLU A 2 -7.04 33.52 19.43
CA GLU A 2 -6.14 32.36 19.30
C GLU A 2 -6.83 31.21 20.02
N ASP A 3 -6.99 30.08 19.33
CA ASP A 3 -7.52 28.87 19.92
C ASP A 3 -6.39 28.19 20.70
N ASP A 4 -6.14 28.69 21.92
CA ASP A 4 -5.10 28.20 22.81
C ASP A 4 -5.18 26.69 23.01
N ARG A 5 -6.40 26.14 22.98
CA ARG A 5 -6.65 24.70 23.13
C ARG A 5 -6.15 23.92 21.91
N ALA A 6 -6.40 24.39 20.70
CA ALA A 6 -5.86 23.76 19.49
C ALA A 6 -4.32 23.73 19.50
N VAL A 7 -3.68 24.80 20.00
CA VAL A 7 -2.22 24.87 20.14
C VAL A 7 -1.70 23.84 21.16
N GLU A 8 -2.38 23.68 22.29
CA GLU A 8 -2.04 22.64 23.30
C GLU A 8 -2.12 21.23 22.73
N LEU A 9 -3.23 20.90 22.04
CA LEU A 9 -3.44 19.58 21.44
C LEU A 9 -2.37 19.30 20.37
N TYR A 10 -2.05 20.29 19.54
CA TYR A 10 -0.98 20.14 18.56
C TYR A 10 0.40 19.97 19.21
N ALA A 11 0.69 20.70 20.28
CA ALA A 11 1.95 20.54 21.02
C ALA A 11 2.08 19.13 21.62
N GLU A 12 0.98 18.56 22.13
CA GLU A 12 0.93 17.18 22.59
C GLU A 12 1.14 16.18 21.45
N PHE A 13 0.48 16.40 20.31
CA PHE A 13 0.71 15.59 19.11
C PHE A 13 2.19 15.59 18.72
N ARG A 14 2.85 16.75 18.74
CA ARG A 14 4.28 16.87 18.43
C ARG A 14 5.17 16.11 19.41
N ARG A 15 4.78 15.99 20.68
CA ARG A 15 5.49 15.16 21.67
C ARG A 15 5.31 13.68 21.33
N ASN A 16 4.06 13.23 21.18
CA ASN A 16 3.74 11.83 20.87
C ASN A 16 4.35 11.38 19.54
N TYR A 17 4.39 12.27 18.53
CA TYR A 17 4.97 11.97 17.23
C TYR A 17 6.48 11.77 17.25
N ARG A 18 7.19 12.08 18.35
CA ARG A 18 8.62 11.73 18.47
C ARG A 18 8.82 10.23 18.60
N ASP A 19 7.90 9.56 19.29
CA ASP A 19 7.94 8.11 19.51
C ASP A 19 7.20 7.39 18.37
N LYS A 20 7.97 6.94 17.38
CA LYS A 20 7.43 6.32 16.17
C LYS A 20 6.90 4.93 16.46
N ARG A 21 5.61 4.70 16.18
CA ARG A 21 5.00 3.36 16.18
C ARG A 21 5.63 2.46 15.12
N VAL A 22 5.92 3.00 13.94
CA VAL A 22 6.62 2.32 12.86
C VAL A 22 7.90 3.07 12.56
N ALA A 23 9.05 2.46 12.85
CA ALA A 23 10.36 3.06 12.66
C ALA A 23 10.95 2.80 11.26
N THR A 24 10.67 1.63 10.67
CA THR A 24 11.29 1.13 9.43
C THR A 24 11.07 2.08 8.25
N ILE A 25 12.16 2.52 7.64
CA ILE A 25 12.17 3.33 6.41
C ILE A 25 12.81 2.50 5.32
N VAL A 26 12.26 2.57 4.11
CA VAL A 26 12.87 1.97 2.92
C VAL A 26 13.52 3.04 2.06
N SER A 27 14.58 2.69 1.35
CA SER A 27 15.29 3.57 0.42
C SER A 27 15.43 2.90 -0.92
N SER A 28 15.42 3.70 -1.99
CA SER A 28 15.74 3.19 -3.32
C SER A 28 17.16 2.65 -3.37
N PRO A 29 17.37 1.40 -3.83
CA PRO A 29 18.71 0.85 -4.00
C PRO A 29 19.41 1.52 -5.20
N ASP A 30 20.74 1.59 -5.13
CA ASP A 30 21.55 1.82 -6.33
C ASP A 30 21.73 0.48 -7.05
N ILE A 31 20.90 0.25 -8.07
CA ILE A 31 20.91 -0.98 -8.88
C ILE A 31 22.19 -1.07 -9.72
N SER A 32 22.81 0.07 -10.05
CA SER A 32 23.99 0.11 -10.91
C SER A 32 25.27 -0.28 -10.18
N GLY A 33 25.31 -0.07 -8.87
CA GLY A 33 26.52 -0.25 -8.05
C GLY A 33 27.72 0.55 -8.55
N GLY A 34 27.48 1.67 -9.25
CA GLY A 34 28.52 2.49 -9.88
C GLY A 34 29.14 1.90 -11.16
N VAL A 35 28.59 0.83 -11.72
CA VAL A 35 29.12 0.19 -12.94
C VAL A 35 28.66 0.95 -14.20
N THR A 36 29.59 1.12 -15.15
CA THR A 36 29.28 1.73 -16.46
C THR A 36 28.39 0.81 -17.28
N MET A 37 27.27 1.35 -17.79
CA MET A 37 26.31 0.62 -18.61
C MET A 37 26.74 0.63 -20.09
N PRO A 38 27.04 -0.53 -20.70
CA PRO A 38 27.62 -0.58 -22.04
C PRO A 38 26.61 -0.38 -23.19
N ALA A 39 25.30 -0.48 -22.93
CA ALA A 39 24.26 -0.45 -23.96
C ALA A 39 23.11 0.52 -23.62
N MET A 40 22.59 1.23 -24.64
CA MET A 40 21.45 2.14 -24.52
C MET A 40 20.20 1.45 -23.94
N THR A 41 19.97 0.21 -24.34
CA THR A 41 18.87 -0.62 -23.84
C THR A 41 18.92 -0.84 -22.33
N LEU A 42 20.11 -1.13 -21.80
CA LEU A 42 20.31 -1.30 -20.35
C LEU A 42 20.08 0.03 -19.61
N MET A 43 20.49 1.14 -20.20
CA MET A 43 20.24 2.48 -19.66
C MET A 43 18.73 2.78 -19.57
N ILE A 44 17.95 2.43 -20.59
CA ILE A 44 16.48 2.61 -20.57
C ILE A 44 15.84 1.74 -19.49
N TYR A 45 16.29 0.48 -19.36
CA TYR A 45 15.83 -0.41 -18.29
C TYR A 45 16.12 0.20 -16.92
N TYR A 46 17.37 0.59 -16.69
CA TYR A 46 17.82 1.17 -15.43
C TYR A 46 17.02 2.42 -15.05
N GLN A 47 16.89 3.40 -15.95
CA GLN A 47 16.17 4.64 -15.67
C GLN A 47 14.70 4.37 -15.28
N THR A 48 14.03 3.53 -16.07
CA THR A 48 12.61 3.18 -15.83
C THR A 48 12.42 2.50 -14.48
N VAL A 49 13.29 1.55 -14.15
CA VAL A 49 13.19 0.78 -12.90
C VAL A 49 13.60 1.63 -11.70
N ALA A 50 14.70 2.38 -11.79
CA ALA A 50 15.18 3.24 -10.72
C ALA A 50 14.14 4.30 -10.31
N ASP A 51 13.51 4.97 -11.28
CA ASP A 51 12.43 5.92 -10.99
C ASP A 51 11.23 5.25 -10.31
N THR A 52 10.85 4.06 -10.79
CA THR A 52 9.73 3.31 -10.21
C THR A 52 10.03 2.86 -8.77
N LEU A 53 11.24 2.37 -8.50
CA LEU A 53 11.68 1.99 -7.15
C LEU A 53 11.73 3.19 -6.20
N ARG A 54 12.17 4.36 -6.70
CA ARG A 54 12.18 5.61 -5.93
C ARG A 54 10.76 6.02 -5.54
N GLU A 55 9.83 6.06 -6.48
CA GLU A 55 8.43 6.43 -6.21
C GLU A 55 7.71 5.42 -5.28
N LEU A 56 8.01 4.13 -5.42
CA LEU A 56 7.48 3.10 -4.51
C LEU A 56 8.07 3.23 -3.10
N SER A 57 9.35 3.56 -2.97
CA SER A 57 9.97 3.81 -1.66
C SER A 57 9.31 5.00 -0.95
N ASN A 58 9.06 6.09 -1.69
CA ASN A 58 8.34 7.26 -1.18
C ASN A 58 6.92 6.91 -0.75
N SER A 59 6.19 6.17 -1.59
CA SER A 59 4.82 5.74 -1.28
C SER A 59 4.76 4.85 -0.03
N THR A 60 5.74 3.96 0.16
CA THR A 60 5.85 3.09 1.35
C THR A 60 6.16 3.92 2.60
N ASN A 61 7.08 4.88 2.48
CA ASN A 61 7.43 5.78 3.58
C ASN A 61 6.30 6.75 3.95
N ASP A 62 5.48 7.16 2.98
CA ASP A 62 4.26 7.93 3.23
C ASP A 62 3.21 7.11 3.98
N PHE A 63 3.05 5.82 3.64
CA PHE A 63 2.19 4.92 4.40
C PHE A 63 2.62 4.84 5.87
N ARG A 64 3.91 4.67 6.13
CA ARG A 64 4.49 4.79 7.48
C ARG A 64 4.16 6.14 8.13
N ARG A 65 4.28 7.24 7.39
CA ARG A 65 4.03 8.59 7.93
C ARG A 65 2.60 8.70 8.42
N TRP A 66 1.63 8.25 7.64
CA TRP A 66 0.22 8.27 8.00
C TRP A 66 -0.07 7.44 9.26
N ILE A 67 0.50 6.23 9.37
CA ILE A 67 0.36 5.39 10.57
C ILE A 67 0.89 6.10 11.82
N ASN A 68 2.08 6.69 11.72
CA ASN A 68 2.68 7.41 12.85
C ASN A 68 1.90 8.69 13.22
N MET A 69 1.27 9.35 12.25
CA MET A 69 0.39 10.49 12.55
C MET A 69 -0.85 10.05 13.33
N LEU A 70 -1.51 8.97 12.89
CA LEU A 70 -2.65 8.40 13.61
C LEU A 70 -2.26 7.93 15.02
N ALA A 71 -1.12 7.25 15.15
CA ALA A 71 -0.62 6.77 16.44
C ALA A 71 -0.31 7.91 17.42
N ALA A 72 0.17 9.05 16.93
CA ALA A 72 0.44 10.22 17.77
C ALA A 72 -0.84 10.94 18.23
N TRP A 73 -1.90 10.92 17.40
CA TRP A 73 -3.20 11.47 17.74
C TRP A 73 -4.03 10.57 18.65
N ALA A 74 -3.88 9.24 18.56
CA ALA A 74 -4.69 8.28 19.31
C ALA A 74 -4.80 8.54 20.83
N PRO A 75 -3.70 8.73 21.60
CA PRO A 75 -3.82 8.98 23.04
C PRO A 75 -4.52 10.30 23.37
N ILE A 76 -4.37 11.32 22.53
CA ILE A 76 -5.03 12.63 22.68
C ILE A 76 -6.52 12.46 22.41
N TYR A 77 -6.85 11.77 21.31
CA TYR A 77 -8.21 11.47 20.93
C TYR A 77 -8.95 10.73 22.03
N ASP A 78 -8.34 9.76 22.72
CA ASP A 78 -9.02 8.95 23.73
C ASP A 78 -9.50 9.78 24.95
N VAL A 79 -8.71 10.78 25.36
CA VAL A 79 -8.97 11.60 26.55
C VAL A 79 -9.78 12.86 26.29
N CYS A 80 -9.92 13.27 25.01
CA CYS A 80 -10.72 14.41 24.59
C CYS A 80 -12.21 14.23 24.86
N ASP A 81 -12.91 15.35 25.03
CA ASP A 81 -14.37 15.37 25.07
C ASP A 81 -14.98 15.12 23.68
N GLN A 82 -16.31 15.09 23.60
CA GLN A 82 -17.00 14.74 22.35
C GLN A 82 -16.83 15.79 21.23
N GLU A 83 -16.77 17.08 21.57
CA GLU A 83 -16.62 18.16 20.59
C GLU A 83 -15.19 18.19 20.05
N GLU A 84 -14.20 18.07 20.95
CA GLU A 84 -12.80 17.93 20.60
C GLU A 84 -12.55 16.68 19.74
N LYS A 85 -13.14 15.54 20.11
CA LYS A 85 -13.06 14.28 19.33
C LYS A 85 -13.58 14.48 17.91
N LEU A 86 -14.71 15.17 17.75
CA LEU A 86 -15.30 15.44 16.44
C LEU A 86 -14.38 16.33 15.60
N SER A 87 -13.84 17.39 16.19
CA SER A 87 -12.89 18.30 15.55
C SER A 87 -11.63 17.57 15.08
N LEU A 88 -10.97 16.83 15.99
CA LEU A 88 -9.79 16.01 15.67
C LEU A 88 -10.09 14.96 14.60
N LEU A 89 -11.30 14.38 14.62
CA LEU A 89 -11.70 13.40 13.61
C LEU A 89 -11.80 13.99 12.22
N CYS A 90 -12.43 15.14 12.07
CA CYS A 90 -12.60 15.82 10.79
C CYS A 90 -11.24 16.27 10.22
N ASP A 91 -10.42 16.89 11.06
CA ASP A 91 -9.25 17.63 10.58
C ASP A 91 -7.96 16.81 10.55
N HIS A 92 -7.85 15.79 11.42
CA HIS A 92 -6.57 15.16 11.71
C HIS A 92 -6.55 13.63 11.74
N ILE A 93 -7.70 12.97 11.88
CA ILE A 93 -7.75 11.50 11.95
C ILE A 93 -8.35 10.91 10.67
N SER A 94 -9.58 11.30 10.30
CA SER A 94 -10.29 10.70 9.17
C SER A 94 -9.51 10.78 7.84
N PRO A 95 -8.86 11.91 7.47
CA PRO A 95 -8.06 11.97 6.25
C PRO A 95 -6.87 11.00 6.25
N PHE A 96 -6.25 10.76 7.40
CA PHE A 96 -5.11 9.85 7.48
C PHE A 96 -5.54 8.40 7.63
N SER A 97 -6.67 8.11 8.29
CA SER A 97 -7.28 6.77 8.32
C SER A 97 -7.68 6.33 6.92
N ALA A 98 -8.29 7.23 6.15
CA ALA A 98 -8.60 7.05 4.74
C ALA A 98 -7.37 6.62 3.91
N LEU A 99 -6.27 7.37 4.05
CA LEU A 99 -5.02 7.10 3.34
C LEU A 99 -4.39 5.79 3.81
N ALA A 100 -4.33 5.55 5.12
CA ALA A 100 -3.73 4.34 5.71
C ALA A 100 -4.48 3.06 5.32
N LEU A 101 -5.82 3.09 5.29
CA LEU A 101 -6.63 1.92 4.90
C LEU A 101 -6.64 1.69 3.38
N GLY A 102 -6.44 2.72 2.57
CA GLY A 102 -6.32 2.60 1.11
C GLY A 102 -4.92 2.21 0.62
N ALA A 103 -3.88 2.51 1.40
CA ALA A 103 -2.48 2.31 1.03
C ALA A 103 -2.12 0.88 0.60
N PRO A 104 -2.57 -0.19 1.30
CA PRO A 104 -2.16 -1.56 0.98
C PRO A 104 -2.53 -1.97 -0.45
N GLN A 105 -3.78 -1.69 -0.87
CA GLN A 105 -4.23 -2.01 -2.22
C GLN A 105 -3.50 -1.16 -3.28
N ALA A 106 -3.29 0.13 -3.01
CA ALA A 106 -2.59 1.01 -3.92
C ALA A 106 -1.12 0.57 -4.12
N LEU A 107 -0.43 0.25 -3.03
CA LEU A 107 0.94 -0.27 -3.05
C LEU A 107 1.00 -1.62 -3.75
N ARG A 108 0.07 -2.54 -3.48
CA ARG A 108 -0.03 -3.81 -4.21
C ARG A 108 -0.13 -3.59 -5.71
N GLY A 109 -1.03 -2.73 -6.16
CA GLY A 109 -1.23 -2.44 -7.58
C GLY A 109 0.02 -1.84 -8.24
N ARG A 110 0.65 -0.86 -7.58
CA ARG A 110 1.86 -0.20 -8.07
C ARG A 110 3.06 -1.16 -8.11
N THR A 111 3.26 -1.97 -7.08
CA THR A 111 4.35 -2.97 -7.03
C THR A 111 4.14 -4.07 -8.08
N LEU A 112 2.91 -4.55 -8.26
CA LEU A 112 2.58 -5.52 -9.32
C LEU A 112 2.90 -4.96 -10.71
N PHE A 113 2.52 -3.71 -10.96
CA PHE A 113 2.80 -3.01 -12.21
C PHE A 113 4.29 -2.81 -12.45
N ALA A 114 5.01 -2.35 -11.44
CA ALA A 114 6.46 -2.18 -11.49
C ALA A 114 7.16 -3.50 -11.85
N ALA A 115 6.84 -4.58 -11.11
CA ALA A 115 7.41 -5.89 -11.33
C ALA A 115 7.12 -6.41 -12.73
N ALA A 116 5.87 -6.39 -13.18
CA ALA A 116 5.50 -6.91 -14.49
C ALA A 116 6.13 -6.12 -15.64
N THR A 117 6.24 -4.80 -15.50
CA THR A 117 6.87 -3.92 -16.50
C THR A 117 8.37 -4.19 -16.58
N ALA A 118 9.06 -4.27 -15.43
CA ALA A 118 10.48 -4.58 -15.37
C ALA A 118 10.79 -5.97 -15.91
N CYS A 119 10.05 -7.00 -15.47
CA CYS A 119 10.16 -8.36 -16.01
C CYS A 119 9.91 -8.38 -17.53
N GLY A 120 8.85 -7.72 -18.01
CA GLY A 120 8.50 -7.67 -19.43
C GLY A 120 9.60 -7.03 -20.27
N HIS A 121 10.18 -5.93 -19.79
CA HIS A 121 11.30 -5.28 -20.46
C HIS A 121 12.55 -6.17 -20.47
N ALA A 122 12.94 -6.75 -19.34
CA ALA A 122 14.09 -7.64 -19.25
C ALA A 122 13.92 -8.89 -20.15
N ASN A 123 12.74 -9.51 -20.11
CA ASN A 123 12.39 -10.66 -20.95
C ASN A 123 12.43 -10.33 -22.44
N TYR A 124 12.00 -9.13 -22.84
CA TYR A 124 12.06 -8.71 -24.24
C TYR A 124 13.51 -8.69 -24.77
N GLN A 125 14.47 -8.29 -23.93
CA GLN A 125 15.89 -8.26 -24.31
C GLN A 125 16.54 -9.65 -24.26
N LEU A 126 16.23 -10.45 -23.23
CA LEU A 126 16.84 -11.77 -23.03
C LEU A 126 16.18 -12.86 -23.88
N SER A 127 14.93 -12.70 -24.28
CA SER A 127 14.12 -13.71 -24.96
C SER A 127 13.09 -13.07 -25.91
N PRO A 128 13.54 -12.35 -26.95
CA PRO A 128 12.67 -11.56 -27.83
C PRO A 128 11.64 -12.39 -28.60
N THR A 129 11.92 -13.68 -28.80
CA THR A 129 11.05 -14.61 -29.54
C THR A 129 9.89 -15.17 -28.71
N ILE A 130 9.90 -14.99 -27.38
CA ILE A 130 8.88 -15.54 -26.47
C ILE A 130 7.86 -14.46 -26.12
N SER A 131 6.89 -14.23 -27.01
CA SER A 131 5.85 -13.20 -26.85
C SER A 131 4.99 -13.37 -25.59
N SER A 132 4.84 -14.60 -25.07
CA SER A 132 4.08 -14.87 -23.84
C SER A 132 4.71 -14.28 -22.58
N LEU A 133 6.03 -14.02 -22.61
CA LEU A 133 6.79 -13.39 -21.52
C LEU A 133 6.84 -11.86 -21.62
N GLN A 134 6.14 -11.29 -22.60
CA GLN A 134 6.10 -9.85 -22.84
C GLN A 134 4.73 -9.30 -22.45
N TRP A 135 4.72 -8.05 -21.96
CA TRP A 135 3.50 -7.30 -21.75
C TRP A 135 3.45 -6.11 -22.69
N ASN A 136 2.40 -6.02 -23.49
CA ASN A 136 2.21 -4.96 -24.47
C ASN A 136 1.37 -3.78 -23.95
N GLY A 137 1.08 -3.73 -22.65
CA GLY A 137 0.29 -2.66 -22.03
C GLY A 137 -1.19 -2.58 -22.41
N SER A 138 -1.69 -3.44 -23.32
CA SER A 138 -3.03 -3.30 -23.90
C SER A 138 -4.19 -3.79 -23.03
N ARG A 139 -3.90 -4.56 -21.96
CA ARG A 139 -4.90 -5.14 -21.06
C ARG A 139 -4.60 -4.77 -19.62
N HIS A 140 -5.66 -4.70 -18.80
CA HIS A 140 -5.51 -4.56 -17.36
C HIS A 140 -4.53 -5.60 -16.82
N LEU A 141 -3.56 -5.12 -16.05
CA LEU A 141 -2.57 -6.00 -15.45
C LEU A 141 -3.22 -6.78 -14.31
N THR A 142 -3.24 -8.10 -14.44
CA THR A 142 -3.72 -9.02 -13.41
C THR A 142 -2.55 -9.81 -12.84
N MET A 143 -2.74 -10.40 -11.65
CA MET A 143 -1.75 -11.29 -11.05
C MET A 143 -1.41 -12.48 -11.97
N LEU A 144 -2.38 -12.96 -12.75
CA LEU A 144 -2.16 -14.02 -13.74
C LEU A 144 -1.16 -13.59 -14.83
N ILE A 145 -1.34 -12.39 -15.37
CA ILE A 145 -0.44 -11.84 -16.41
C ILE A 145 0.96 -11.60 -15.81
N ALA A 146 1.02 -10.94 -14.65
CA ALA A 146 2.28 -10.67 -13.97
C ALA A 146 3.02 -11.96 -13.61
N SER A 147 2.30 -12.98 -13.15
CA SER A 147 2.89 -14.30 -12.83
C SER A 147 3.48 -14.98 -14.05
N ARG A 148 2.79 -14.94 -15.20
CA ARG A 148 3.30 -15.51 -16.44
C ARG A 148 4.63 -14.85 -16.86
N ILE A 149 4.71 -13.53 -16.75
CA ILE A 149 5.88 -12.73 -17.16
C ILE A 149 7.02 -12.88 -16.14
N GLY A 150 6.68 -12.94 -14.85
CA GLY A 150 7.63 -13.02 -13.74
C GLY A 150 8.19 -14.42 -13.48
N GLN A 151 7.51 -15.48 -13.91
CA GLN A 151 7.87 -16.88 -13.62
C GLN A 151 9.34 -17.28 -13.91
N PRO A 152 10.02 -16.74 -14.96
CA PRO A 152 11.43 -17.02 -15.20
C PRO A 152 12.37 -16.53 -14.09
N TRP A 153 11.97 -15.50 -13.34
CA TRP A 153 12.79 -14.83 -12.33
C TRP A 153 12.64 -15.51 -10.97
N VAL A 154 13.76 -15.75 -10.28
CA VAL A 154 13.78 -16.40 -8.97
C VAL A 154 13.10 -15.52 -7.93
N ASN A 155 13.39 -14.22 -7.91
CA ASN A 155 12.83 -13.31 -6.91
C ASN A 155 11.34 -13.02 -7.13
N TRP A 156 10.79 -13.28 -8.32
CA TRP A 156 9.33 -13.23 -8.52
C TRP A 156 8.60 -14.22 -7.60
N ARG A 157 9.17 -15.42 -7.37
CA ARG A 157 8.56 -16.43 -6.49
C ARG A 157 8.52 -15.99 -5.03
N ARG A 158 9.40 -15.06 -4.63
CA ARG A 158 9.40 -14.42 -3.30
C ARG A 158 8.38 -13.29 -3.24
N LEU A 159 8.27 -12.48 -4.30
CA LEU A 159 7.37 -11.34 -4.37
C LEU A 159 5.89 -11.72 -4.48
N ALA A 160 5.55 -12.68 -5.36
CA ALA A 160 4.17 -12.98 -5.71
C ALA A 160 3.26 -13.38 -4.53
N PRO A 161 3.70 -14.24 -3.57
CA PRO A 161 2.90 -14.55 -2.39
C PRO A 161 2.61 -13.33 -1.53
N ILE A 162 3.61 -12.45 -1.31
CA ILE A 162 3.47 -11.24 -0.50
C ILE A 162 2.43 -10.30 -1.13
N LEU A 163 2.44 -10.16 -2.46
CA LEU A 163 1.42 -9.39 -3.17
C LEU A 163 0.01 -10.00 -3.06
N GLY A 164 -0.10 -11.32 -2.86
CA GLY A 164 -1.38 -11.99 -2.61
C GLY A 164 -1.98 -11.63 -1.26
N GLU A 165 -1.13 -11.46 -0.23
CA GLU A 165 -1.51 -11.10 1.13
C GLU A 165 -1.80 -9.59 1.28
N LEU A 166 -1.03 -8.74 0.58
CA LEU A 166 -1.15 -7.29 0.72
C LEU A 166 -2.54 -6.78 0.31
N GLY A 167 -3.18 -6.02 1.19
CA GLY A 167 -4.54 -5.50 1.02
C GLY A 167 -5.65 -6.55 1.12
N HIS A 168 -5.34 -7.77 1.56
CA HIS A 168 -6.29 -8.86 1.77
C HIS A 168 -6.16 -9.39 3.21
N GLY A 169 -7.04 -10.32 3.58
CA GLY A 169 -7.04 -10.96 4.90
C GLY A 169 -7.74 -10.12 5.95
N SER A 170 -7.17 -10.10 7.17
CA SER A 170 -7.78 -9.54 8.37
C SER A 170 -8.18 -8.06 8.23
N ILE A 171 -7.48 -7.27 7.39
CA ILE A 171 -7.85 -5.87 7.16
C ILE A 171 -9.28 -5.72 6.65
N ALA A 172 -9.77 -6.58 5.76
CA ALA A 172 -11.14 -6.49 5.26
C ALA A 172 -12.15 -6.87 6.36
N GLU A 173 -11.85 -7.89 7.16
CA GLU A 173 -12.73 -8.36 8.23
C GLU A 173 -12.80 -7.34 9.37
N GLU A 174 -11.67 -6.83 9.83
CA GLU A 174 -11.55 -5.90 10.95
C GLU A 174 -12.06 -4.49 10.62
N THR A 175 -12.07 -4.11 9.34
CA THR A 175 -12.50 -2.78 8.89
C THR A 175 -13.83 -2.78 8.13
N ASP A 176 -14.54 -3.90 8.12
CA ASP A 176 -15.80 -4.08 7.37
C ASP A 176 -15.66 -3.71 5.88
N ASP A 177 -14.56 -4.17 5.29
CA ASP A 177 -14.19 -3.94 3.90
C ASP A 177 -14.18 -2.44 3.56
N TYR A 178 -13.62 -1.63 4.47
CA TYR A 178 -13.65 -0.17 4.42
C TYR A 178 -13.28 0.38 3.04
N ARG A 179 -12.27 -0.19 2.39
CA ARG A 179 -11.82 0.24 1.06
C ARG A 179 -12.88 0.00 -0.02
N ASN A 180 -13.44 -1.20 -0.10
CA ASN A 180 -14.50 -1.51 -1.05
C ASN A 180 -15.74 -0.64 -0.81
N GLN A 181 -16.12 -0.46 0.46
CA GLN A 181 -17.23 0.41 0.83
C GLN A 181 -16.96 1.88 0.50
N ARG A 182 -15.71 2.34 0.59
CA ARG A 182 -15.34 3.70 0.18
C ARG A 182 -15.48 3.92 -1.33
N GLU A 183 -15.20 2.90 -2.14
CA GLU A 183 -15.26 3.00 -3.62
C GLU A 183 -16.68 2.77 -4.17
N HIS A 184 -17.48 1.93 -3.51
CA HIS A 184 -18.74 1.43 -4.07
C HIS A 184 -19.95 1.55 -3.14
N GLY A 185 -19.77 1.97 -1.89
CA GLY A 185 -20.82 2.05 -0.89
C GLY A 185 -20.64 3.23 0.06
N HIS A 186 -20.86 2.97 1.35
CA HIS A 186 -20.62 3.93 2.43
C HIS A 186 -19.78 3.25 3.51
N PRO A 187 -18.50 3.64 3.68
CA PRO A 187 -17.64 2.99 4.64
C PRO A 187 -18.10 3.30 6.08
N ARG A 188 -17.83 2.38 7.01
CA ARG A 188 -18.01 2.65 8.44
C ARG A 188 -17.18 3.85 8.86
N ASN A 189 -17.73 4.68 9.74
CA ASN A 189 -16.99 5.79 10.34
C ASN A 189 -15.79 5.27 11.13
N VAL A 190 -14.75 6.10 11.28
CA VAL A 190 -13.61 5.82 12.15
C VAL A 190 -13.75 6.64 13.44
N GLY A 191 -13.42 6.03 14.58
CA GLY A 191 -13.42 6.67 15.89
C GLY A 191 -14.80 6.85 16.52
N MET A 192 -15.70 7.59 15.89
CA MET A 192 -17.04 7.87 16.45
C MET A 192 -18.18 7.76 15.42
N GLY A 193 -19.39 7.61 15.94
CA GLY A 193 -20.63 7.60 15.17
C GLY A 193 -21.13 6.20 14.81
N LEU A 194 -22.29 6.16 14.16
CA LEU A 194 -22.96 4.95 13.69
C LEU A 194 -23.08 5.01 12.17
N THR A 195 -22.87 3.89 11.51
CA THR A 195 -23.10 3.75 10.07
C THR A 195 -24.28 2.81 9.85
N ALA A 196 -25.35 3.32 9.25
CA ALA A 196 -26.49 2.51 8.85
C ALA A 196 -26.11 1.67 7.61
N PHE A 197 -26.58 0.43 7.55
CA PHE A 197 -26.36 -0.44 6.40
C PHE A 197 -27.62 -1.21 6.04
N VAL A 198 -27.69 -1.60 4.77
CA VAL A 198 -28.73 -2.48 4.22
C VAL A 198 -28.06 -3.79 3.85
N SER A 199 -28.60 -4.89 4.34
CA SER A 199 -28.19 -6.25 4.00
C SER A 199 -29.25 -6.91 3.13
N VAL A 200 -28.78 -7.68 2.15
CA VAL A 200 -29.64 -8.47 1.27
C VAL A 200 -29.21 -9.92 1.46
N THR A 201 -30.14 -10.77 1.87
CA THR A 201 -29.89 -12.22 1.97
C THR A 201 -30.83 -12.93 1.01
N ASP A 202 -30.24 -13.69 0.08
CA ASP A 202 -30.98 -14.50 -0.87
C ASP A 202 -31.17 -15.91 -0.31
N HIS A 203 -32.41 -16.41 -0.38
CA HIS A 203 -32.80 -17.76 0.03
C HIS A 203 -33.60 -18.44 -1.09
N ALA A 204 -33.79 -19.75 -0.99
CA ALA A 204 -34.54 -20.52 -2.00
C ALA A 204 -35.99 -20.02 -2.20
N GLU A 205 -36.60 -19.45 -1.16
CA GLU A 205 -37.98 -18.97 -1.16
C GLU A 205 -38.13 -17.47 -1.47
N GLY A 206 -37.03 -16.74 -1.64
CA GLY A 206 -37.06 -15.32 -1.94
C GLY A 206 -35.89 -14.53 -1.32
N ARG A 207 -36.01 -13.21 -1.36
CA ARG A 207 -34.99 -12.26 -0.89
C ARG A 207 -35.45 -11.55 0.38
N THR A 208 -34.60 -11.51 1.39
CA THR A 208 -34.83 -10.75 2.63
C THR A 208 -33.93 -9.52 2.65
N LEU A 209 -34.53 -8.37 3.00
CA LEU A 209 -33.85 -7.10 3.22
C LEU A 209 -33.76 -6.84 4.72
N GLY A 210 -32.55 -6.64 5.24
CA GLY A 210 -32.29 -6.28 6.63
C GLY A 210 -31.74 -4.86 6.73
N LEU A 211 -32.28 -4.05 7.64
CA LEU A 211 -31.75 -2.73 8.00
C LEU A 211 -31.01 -2.85 9.34
N GLY A 212 -29.80 -2.33 9.41
CA GLY A 212 -28.98 -2.38 10.62
C GLY A 212 -28.10 -1.16 10.79
N SER A 213 -27.39 -1.12 11.91
CA SER A 213 -26.33 -0.13 12.16
C SER A 213 -25.09 -0.82 12.70
N LYS A 214 -23.92 -0.25 12.43
CA LYS A 214 -22.63 -0.68 12.98
C LYS A 214 -21.95 0.50 13.66
N ASP A 215 -21.27 0.20 14.75
CA ASP A 215 -20.39 1.15 15.44
C ASP A 215 -19.23 1.57 14.54
N ALA A 216 -18.64 2.72 14.84
CA ALA A 216 -17.41 3.16 14.21
C ALA A 216 -16.27 2.14 14.40
N ILE A 217 -15.34 2.11 13.44
CA ILE A 217 -14.10 1.35 13.54
C ILE A 217 -13.22 2.07 14.58
N PRO A 218 -12.77 1.39 15.64
CA PRO A 218 -11.88 2.01 16.62
C PRO A 218 -10.58 2.48 15.96
N LEU A 219 -10.07 3.65 16.36
CA LEU A 219 -8.81 4.17 15.82
C LEU A 219 -7.64 3.21 16.08
N ALA A 220 -7.63 2.54 17.24
CA ALA A 220 -6.65 1.51 17.56
C ALA A 220 -6.65 0.35 16.55
N THR A 221 -7.83 -0.10 16.09
CA THR A 221 -7.97 -1.13 15.06
C THR A 221 -7.36 -0.66 13.74
N VAL A 222 -7.68 0.57 13.30
CA VAL A 222 -7.12 1.15 12.07
C VAL A 222 -5.59 1.19 12.12
N ILE A 223 -5.01 1.62 13.25
CA ILE A 223 -3.56 1.65 13.44
C ILE A 223 -2.97 0.23 13.42
N GLY A 224 -3.60 -0.71 14.12
CA GLY A 224 -3.16 -2.10 14.20
C GLY A 224 -3.04 -2.75 12.83
N VAL A 225 -4.13 -2.77 12.06
CA VAL A 225 -4.15 -3.37 10.71
C VAL A 225 -3.18 -2.65 9.76
N ALA A 226 -3.05 -1.33 9.86
CA ALA A 226 -2.16 -0.57 9.00
C ALA A 226 -0.68 -0.87 9.29
N VAL A 227 -0.30 -1.10 10.56
CA VAL A 227 1.07 -1.51 10.94
C VAL A 227 1.43 -2.86 10.31
N GLU A 228 0.53 -3.84 10.39
CA GLU A 228 0.75 -5.17 9.80
C GLU A 228 0.89 -5.10 8.28
N GLN A 229 -0.02 -4.38 7.62
CA GLN A 229 0.04 -4.19 6.17
C GLN A 229 1.27 -3.39 5.73
N HIS A 230 1.75 -2.45 6.54
CA HIS A 230 3.00 -1.75 6.26
C HIS A 230 4.21 -2.69 6.30
N ALA A 231 4.26 -3.62 7.26
CA ALA A 231 5.32 -4.63 7.30
C ALA A 231 5.32 -5.51 6.03
N LEU A 232 4.14 -5.90 5.54
CA LEU A 232 3.99 -6.60 4.25
C LEU A 232 4.44 -5.73 3.07
N ALA A 233 4.09 -4.44 3.06
CA ALA A 233 4.50 -3.51 2.01
C ALA A 233 6.03 -3.33 1.94
N VAL A 234 6.70 -3.22 3.09
CA VAL A 234 8.17 -3.18 3.17
C VAL A 234 8.77 -4.46 2.59
N ARG A 235 8.29 -5.63 2.99
CA ARG A 235 8.77 -6.92 2.45
C ARG A 235 8.54 -7.05 0.94
N ALA A 236 7.40 -6.57 0.44
CA ALA A 236 7.12 -6.55 -0.99
C ALA A 236 8.06 -5.61 -1.74
N TYR A 237 8.39 -4.45 -1.15
CA TYR A 237 9.34 -3.51 -1.71
C TYR A 237 10.76 -4.08 -1.78
N GLU A 238 11.22 -4.72 -0.71
CA GLU A 238 12.53 -5.38 -0.67
C GLU A 238 12.61 -6.50 -1.72
N ALA A 239 11.58 -7.36 -1.81
CA ALA A 239 11.53 -8.42 -2.83
C ALA A 239 11.48 -7.87 -4.27
N LEU A 240 10.87 -6.70 -4.48
CA LEU A 240 10.91 -6.01 -5.77
C LEU A 240 12.31 -5.48 -6.09
N CYS A 241 13.04 -4.95 -5.09
CA CYS A 241 14.42 -4.51 -5.27
C CYS A 241 15.34 -5.69 -5.64
N ASP A 242 15.21 -6.82 -4.96
CA ASP A 242 15.94 -8.05 -5.29
C ASP A 242 15.64 -8.53 -6.73
N LEU A 243 14.37 -8.46 -7.15
CA LEU A 243 13.95 -8.79 -8.51
C LEU A 243 14.55 -7.84 -9.56
N ALA A 244 14.58 -6.55 -9.28
CA ALA A 244 15.20 -5.55 -10.15
C ALA A 244 16.72 -5.76 -10.30
N LEU A 245 17.40 -6.10 -9.20
CA LEU A 245 18.82 -6.43 -9.21
C LEU A 245 19.11 -7.68 -10.05
N GLU A 246 18.35 -8.77 -9.85
CA GLU A 246 18.47 -10.01 -10.63
C GLU A 246 18.35 -9.74 -12.15
N GLN A 247 17.38 -8.91 -12.53
CA GLN A 247 17.16 -8.52 -13.92
C GLN A 247 18.28 -7.66 -14.48
N PHE A 248 18.75 -6.68 -13.70
CA PHE A 248 19.87 -5.83 -14.09
C PHE A 248 21.15 -6.64 -14.32
N GLU A 249 21.46 -7.59 -13.43
CA GLU A 249 22.61 -8.49 -13.55
C GLU A 249 22.52 -9.36 -14.81
N ALA A 250 21.35 -9.93 -15.09
CA ALA A 250 21.13 -10.73 -16.29
C ALA A 250 21.31 -9.91 -17.59
N LEU A 251 20.82 -8.68 -17.61
CA LEU A 251 20.99 -7.77 -18.75
C LEU A 251 22.45 -7.31 -18.91
N MET A 252 23.16 -7.08 -17.80
CA MET A 252 24.60 -6.78 -17.83
C MET A 252 25.41 -7.95 -18.37
N ALA A 253 25.04 -9.19 -18.03
CA ALA A 253 25.69 -10.39 -18.56
C ALA A 253 25.46 -10.57 -20.07
N LEU A 254 24.26 -10.21 -20.57
CA LEU A 254 23.95 -10.23 -22.01
C LEU A 254 24.79 -9.22 -22.81
N ALA A 255 25.15 -8.08 -22.20
CA ALA A 255 25.86 -7.00 -22.86
C ALA A 255 27.40 -7.13 -22.87
N ARG A 256 27.93 -8.24 -22.33
CA ARG A 256 29.36 -8.61 -22.37
C ARG A 256 29.62 -9.62 -23.48
#